data_AF-A0A2E8CZ76-F1
#
_entry.id   AF-A0A2E8CZ76-F1
#
_cell.length_a   1.000
_cell.length_b   1.000
_cell.length_c   1.000
_cell.angle_alpha   90.00
_cell.angle_beta   90.00
_cell.angle_gamma   90.00
#
_symmetry.space_group_name_H-M   'P 1'
#
loop_
_entity.id
_entity.type
_entity.pdbx_description
1 polymer ?
#
loop_
_entity_poly.entity_id
_entity_poly.type
_entity_poly.pdbx_seq_one_letter_code
_entity_poly.pdbx_strand_id
1 'polypeptide(L)'
;MKGVDVEDPFCGITPESRLRVSKDIQLRPSMTLARLDSRRSLVDQFEEQTRKLNDSAAPQGLDRFQEMALSLMSSAKLREALDVGLEPMLLREQYGMTLFGQAALTGRRLLEAGAELVSVFWDEYKVVNTAWDTHFNHFPRLAAC
;
A
#
# COMPACT_ATOMS: atom_id res chain seq x y z
N MET A 1 13.70 -20.05 -20.48
CA MET A 1 12.82 -19.31 -21.41
C MET A 1 13.66 -18.26 -22.10
N LYS A 2 13.91 -18.42 -23.42
CA LYS A 2 14.50 -17.38 -24.28
C LYS A 2 13.37 -16.44 -24.73
N GLY A 3 13.64 -15.14 -24.84
CA GLY A 3 12.72 -14.17 -25.46
C GLY A 3 12.07 -13.18 -24.48
N VAL A 4 12.84 -12.58 -23.57
CA VAL A 4 12.40 -11.32 -22.95
C VAL A 4 13.18 -10.22 -23.66
N ASP A 5 12.62 -9.68 -24.74
CA ASP A 5 12.94 -8.31 -25.14
C ASP A 5 12.49 -7.43 -23.97
N VAL A 6 13.45 -6.92 -23.20
CA VAL A 6 13.15 -5.99 -22.11
C VAL A 6 12.98 -4.60 -22.74
N GLU A 7 11.89 -4.41 -23.47
CA GLU A 7 11.36 -3.07 -23.71
C GLU A 7 10.80 -2.57 -22.37
N ASP A 8 11.53 -1.61 -21.80
CA ASP A 8 11.24 -0.90 -20.55
C ASP A 8 11.15 -1.80 -19.28
N PRO A 9 12.21 -1.87 -18.46
CA PRO A 9 12.19 -2.61 -17.19
C PRO A 9 11.16 -2.06 -16.19
N PHE A 10 10.60 -0.87 -16.45
CA PHE A 10 9.66 -0.18 -15.56
C PHE A 10 8.19 -0.26 -16.02
N CYS A 11 7.92 -0.94 -17.15
CA CYS A 11 6.60 -1.18 -17.74
C CYS A 11 5.72 0.08 -17.84
N GLY A 12 5.56 0.59 -19.06
CA GLY A 12 4.48 1.54 -19.37
C GLY A 12 3.12 1.01 -18.92
N ILE A 13 2.30 1.90 -18.33
CA ILE A 13 0.92 1.60 -17.94
C ILE A 13 -0.04 2.20 -18.97
N THR A 14 -1.20 1.58 -19.16
CA THR A 14 -2.24 2.17 -20.00
C THR A 14 -3.06 3.19 -19.21
N PRO A 15 -3.69 4.19 -19.84
CA PRO A 15 -4.54 5.17 -19.15
C PRO A 15 -5.67 4.54 -18.32
N GLU A 16 -6.12 3.33 -18.64
CA GLU A 16 -7.15 2.55 -17.96
C GLU A 16 -6.61 1.78 -16.76
N SER A 17 -5.29 1.66 -16.62
CA SER A 17 -4.65 0.98 -15.50
C SER A 17 -5.01 1.67 -14.18
N ARG A 18 -5.32 0.87 -13.15
CA ARG A 18 -5.73 1.35 -11.83
C ARG A 18 -5.00 0.57 -10.74
N LEU A 19 -4.55 1.29 -9.71
CA LEU A 19 -4.13 0.67 -8.46
C LEU A 19 -5.37 0.21 -7.71
N ARG A 20 -5.33 -1.02 -7.20
CA ARG A 20 -6.44 -1.63 -6.47
C ARG A 20 -5.87 -2.22 -5.18
N VAL A 21 -6.58 -1.99 -4.08
CA VAL A 21 -6.33 -2.76 -2.85
C VAL A 21 -6.72 -4.22 -3.12
N SER A 22 -5.87 -5.17 -2.69
CA SER A 22 -6.19 -6.59 -2.80
C SER A 22 -7.57 -6.87 -2.20
N LYS A 23 -8.30 -7.79 -2.83
CA LYS A 23 -9.61 -8.25 -2.33
C LYS A 23 -9.50 -8.85 -0.93
N ASP A 24 -8.32 -9.34 -0.53
CA ASP A 24 -8.07 -9.92 0.79
C ASP A 24 -8.13 -8.88 1.92
N ILE A 25 -7.91 -7.60 1.61
CA ILE A 25 -7.95 -6.50 2.59
C ILE A 25 -9.33 -5.81 2.57
N GLN A 26 -10.22 -6.19 1.64
CA GLN A 26 -11.58 -5.67 1.64
C GLN A 26 -12.40 -6.31 2.76
N LEU A 27 -13.23 -5.50 3.43
CA LEU A 27 -14.18 -6.01 4.41
C LEU A 27 -15.12 -7.01 3.74
N ARG A 28 -15.31 -8.17 4.38
CA ARG A 28 -16.29 -9.16 3.92
C ARG A 28 -17.68 -8.50 3.84
N PRO A 29 -18.56 -8.89 2.91
CA PRO A 29 -19.88 -8.25 2.77
C PRO A 29 -20.73 -8.22 4.05
N SER A 30 -20.54 -9.21 4.94
CA SER A 30 -21.19 -9.28 6.26
C SER A 30 -20.56 -8.39 7.34
N MET A 31 -19.45 -7.71 7.03
CA MET A 31 -18.71 -6.84 7.93
C MET A 31 -18.91 -5.38 7.52
N THR A 32 -19.98 -4.77 7.99
CA THR A 32 -20.22 -3.33 7.83
C THR A 32 -19.29 -2.51 8.72
N LEU A 33 -19.08 -1.23 8.40
CA LEU A 33 -18.29 -0.31 9.24
C LEU A 33 -18.84 -0.25 10.68
N ALA A 34 -20.17 -0.12 10.84
CA ALA A 34 -20.79 -0.12 12.16
C ALA A 34 -20.53 -1.41 12.97
N ARG A 35 -20.47 -2.56 12.30
CA ARG A 35 -20.16 -3.86 12.94
C ARG A 35 -18.67 -3.97 13.28
N LEU A 36 -17.80 -3.41 12.46
CA LEU A 36 -16.36 -3.28 12.74
C LEU A 36 -16.14 -2.42 13.99
N ASP A 37 -16.77 -1.25 14.05
CA ASP A 37 -16.67 -0.33 15.20
C ASP A 37 -17.22 -0.96 16.48
N SER A 38 -18.34 -1.67 16.39
CA SER A 38 -18.91 -2.41 17.53
C SER A 38 -17.95 -3.48 18.05
N ARG A 39 -17.26 -4.20 17.17
CA ARG A 39 -16.26 -5.21 17.55
C ARG A 39 -15.03 -4.58 18.18
N ARG A 40 -14.54 -3.47 17.62
CA ARG A 40 -13.43 -2.70 18.19
C ARG A 40 -13.76 -2.27 19.61
N SER A 41 -14.93 -1.65 19.81
CA SER A 41 -15.37 -1.21 21.14
C SER A 41 -15.45 -2.36 22.16
N LEU A 42 -15.88 -3.56 21.74
CA LEU A 42 -15.88 -4.73 22.63
C LEU A 42 -14.48 -5.20 22.98
N VAL A 43 -13.56 -5.24 22.01
CA VAL A 43 -12.15 -5.57 22.26
C VAL A 43 -11.52 -4.58 23.24
N ASP A 44 -11.71 -3.27 23.00
CA ASP A 44 -11.20 -2.20 23.87
C ASP A 44 -11.70 -2.37 25.32
N GLN A 45 -12.98 -2.75 25.49
CA GLN A 45 -13.56 -3.03 26.81
C GLN A 45 -12.91 -4.25 27.48
N PHE A 46 -12.67 -5.35 26.76
CA PHE A 46 -12.02 -6.55 27.31
C PHE A 46 -10.56 -6.28 27.68
N GLU A 47 -9.83 -5.54 26.84
CA GLU A 47 -8.46 -5.17 27.11
C GLU A 47 -8.37 -4.26 28.34
N GLU A 48 -9.28 -3.31 28.48
CA GLU A 48 -9.35 -2.43 29.64
C GLU A 48 -9.62 -3.20 30.95
N GLN A 49 -10.53 -4.19 30.94
CA GLN A 49 -10.73 -5.06 32.09
C GLN A 49 -9.50 -5.92 32.38
N THR A 50 -8.85 -6.43 31.34
CA THR A 50 -7.64 -7.26 31.48
C THR A 50 -6.48 -6.48 32.08
N ARG A 51 -6.28 -5.22 31.65
CA ARG A 51 -5.28 -4.29 32.23
C ARG A 51 -5.56 -3.95 33.69
N LYS A 52 -6.83 -3.84 34.08
CA LYS A 52 -7.20 -3.61 35.49
C LYS A 52 -6.95 -4.81 36.40
N LEU A 53 -7.04 -6.02 35.85
CA LEU A 53 -6.84 -7.27 36.59
C LEU A 53 -5.38 -7.72 36.62
N ASN A 54 -4.60 -7.37 35.61
CA ASN A 54 -3.18 -7.69 35.50
C ASN A 54 -2.32 -6.44 35.69
N ASP A 55 -1.58 -6.38 36.80
CA ASP A 55 -0.58 -5.33 37.10
C ASP A 55 0.63 -5.35 36.14
N SER A 56 0.62 -6.22 35.12
CA SER A 56 1.70 -6.39 34.16
C SER A 56 1.44 -5.57 32.90
N ALA A 57 2.42 -4.73 32.55
CA ALA A 57 2.45 -3.93 31.34
C ALA A 57 2.26 -4.80 30.09
N ALA A 58 1.02 -4.87 29.59
CA ALA A 58 0.73 -5.44 28.29
C ALA A 58 1.51 -4.67 27.20
N PRO A 59 1.96 -5.33 26.12
CA PRO A 59 2.77 -4.69 25.09
C PRO A 59 1.96 -3.64 24.31
N GLN A 60 2.07 -2.37 24.71
CA GLN A 60 1.46 -1.18 24.09
C GLN A 60 1.76 -1.02 22.58
N GLY A 61 2.74 -1.76 22.06
CA GLY A 61 3.16 -1.66 20.66
C GLY A 61 2.17 -2.26 19.66
N LEU A 62 1.41 -3.29 20.03
CA LEU A 62 0.52 -3.97 19.09
C LEU A 62 -0.74 -3.14 18.79
N ASP A 63 -1.28 -2.47 19.81
CA ASP A 63 -2.49 -1.64 19.72
C ASP A 63 -2.32 -0.55 18.67
N ARG A 64 -1.20 0.19 18.69
CA ARG A 64 -0.92 1.27 17.74
C ARG A 64 -0.98 0.80 16.27
N PHE A 65 -0.42 -0.37 15.96
CA PHE A 65 -0.45 -0.90 14.59
C PHE A 65 -1.85 -1.38 14.19
N GLN A 66 -2.61 -1.95 15.12
CA GLN A 66 -4.00 -2.35 14.88
C GLN A 66 -4.89 -1.13 14.63
N GLU A 67 -4.77 -0.08 15.44
CA GLU A 67 -5.49 1.18 15.26
C GLU A 67 -5.17 1.82 13.91
N MET A 68 -3.89 1.83 13.53
CA MET A 68 -3.46 2.33 12.23
C MET A 68 -4.08 1.52 11.09
N ALA A 69 -3.99 0.19 11.12
CA ALA A 69 -4.59 -0.67 10.10
C ALA A 69 -6.11 -0.47 9.98
N LEU A 70 -6.82 -0.36 11.13
CA LEU A 70 -8.25 -0.09 11.17
C LEU A 70 -8.60 1.29 10.58
N SER A 71 -7.80 2.31 10.86
CA SER A 71 -8.00 3.66 10.28
C SER A 71 -7.83 3.65 8.76
N LEU A 72 -6.84 2.93 8.23
CA LEU A 72 -6.61 2.77 6.79
C LEU A 72 -7.78 2.02 6.13
N MET A 73 -8.28 0.96 6.76
CA MET A 73 -9.38 0.15 6.23
C MET A 73 -10.74 0.87 6.26
N SER A 74 -10.97 1.72 7.26
CA SER A 74 -12.24 2.43 7.45
C SER A 74 -12.29 3.78 6.73
N SER A 75 -11.15 4.41 6.44
CA SER A 75 -11.09 5.72 5.80
C SER A 75 -11.53 5.67 4.33
N ALA A 76 -12.67 6.30 4.03
CA ALA A 76 -13.13 6.51 2.66
C ALA A 76 -12.13 7.36 1.84
N LYS A 77 -11.56 8.39 2.49
CA LYS A 77 -10.62 9.34 1.86
C LYS A 77 -9.33 8.65 1.40
N LEU A 78 -8.79 7.73 2.20
CA LEU A 78 -7.61 6.95 1.81
C LEU A 78 -7.90 5.96 0.69
N ARG A 79 -9.12 5.39 0.67
CA ARG A 79 -9.55 4.51 -0.43
C ARG A 79 -9.67 5.27 -1.75
N GLU A 80 -10.18 6.50 -1.70
CA GLU A 80 -10.29 7.40 -2.84
C GLU A 80 -8.91 7.90 -3.32
N ALA A 81 -7.95 8.07 -2.41
CA ALA A 81 -6.59 8.45 -2.75
C ALA A 81 -5.88 7.41 -3.64
N LEU A 82 -6.24 6.13 -3.52
CA LEU A 82 -5.71 5.05 -4.36
C LEU A 82 -6.29 5.05 -5.78
N ASP A 83 -7.40 5.76 -6.03
CA ASP A 83 -7.97 5.89 -7.36
C ASP A 83 -7.35 7.06 -8.13
N VAL A 84 -6.21 6.80 -8.76
CA VAL A 84 -5.54 7.74 -9.67
C VAL A 84 -6.41 8.12 -10.89
N GLY A 85 -7.48 7.39 -11.15
CA GLY A 85 -8.43 7.72 -12.23
C GLY A 85 -9.24 8.99 -11.97
N LEU A 86 -9.26 9.47 -10.73
CA LEU A 86 -9.92 10.72 -10.36
C LEU A 86 -9.07 11.96 -10.72
N GLU A 87 -7.81 11.77 -11.11
CA GLU A 87 -6.92 12.85 -11.53
C GLU A 87 -7.10 13.20 -13.01
N PRO A 88 -6.96 14.49 -13.38
CA PRO A 88 -6.93 14.90 -14.79
C PRO A 88 -5.84 14.15 -15.56
N MET A 89 -6.14 13.76 -16.82
CA MET A 89 -5.19 13.02 -17.66
C MET A 89 -3.84 13.74 -17.80
N LEU A 90 -3.88 15.07 -17.99
CA LEU A 90 -2.67 15.89 -18.10
C LEU A 90 -1.74 15.75 -16.88
N LEU A 91 -2.31 15.66 -15.67
CA LEU A 91 -1.52 15.48 -14.45
C LEU A 91 -0.91 14.07 -14.42
N ARG A 92 -1.67 13.05 -14.83
CA ARG A 92 -1.16 11.68 -14.92
C ARG A 92 -0.01 11.56 -15.93
N GLU A 93 -0.09 12.28 -17.04
CA GLU A 93 0.96 12.35 -18.06
C GLU A 93 2.21 13.09 -17.54
N GLN A 94 2.03 14.17 -16.77
CA GLN A 94 3.15 14.90 -16.14
C GLN A 94 3.96 14.03 -15.17
N TYR A 95 3.28 13.17 -14.41
CA TYR A 95 3.93 12.17 -13.55
C TYR A 95 4.55 11.01 -14.35
N GLY A 96 4.17 10.85 -15.63
CA GLY A 96 4.57 9.75 -16.50
C GLY A 96 3.62 8.56 -16.43
N MET A 97 3.33 7.99 -17.60
CA MET A 97 2.53 6.76 -17.74
C MET A 97 3.40 5.51 -17.52
N THR A 98 4.08 5.47 -16.38
CA THR A 98 4.88 4.34 -15.90
C THR A 98 4.36 3.88 -14.54
N LEU A 99 4.68 2.65 -14.14
CA LEU A 99 4.29 2.15 -12.83
C LEU A 99 4.80 3.07 -11.71
N PHE A 100 6.06 3.52 -11.81
CA PHE A 100 6.65 4.43 -10.85
C PHE A 100 5.97 5.81 -10.84
N GLY A 101 5.71 6.40 -12.01
CA GLY A 101 5.05 7.70 -12.12
C GLY A 101 3.66 7.71 -11.47
N GLN A 102 2.87 6.67 -11.73
CA GLN A 102 1.55 6.53 -11.12
C GLN A 102 1.61 6.18 -9.62
N ALA A 103 2.62 5.42 -9.18
CA ALA A 103 2.86 5.17 -7.76
C ALA A 103 3.21 6.47 -7.01
N ALA A 104 4.05 7.34 -7.61
CA ALA A 104 4.37 8.66 -7.07
C ALA A 104 3.13 9.57 -7.00
N LEU A 105 2.30 9.59 -8.05
CA LEU A 105 1.02 10.31 -8.04
C LEU A 105 0.09 9.81 -6.93
N THR A 106 0.02 8.49 -6.74
CA THR A 106 -0.75 7.89 -5.64
C THR A 106 -0.20 8.29 -4.29
N GLY A 107 1.13 8.34 -4.14
CA GLY A 107 1.77 8.80 -2.92
C GLY A 107 1.40 10.24 -2.58
N ARG A 108 1.40 11.14 -3.57
CA ARG A 108 0.88 12.51 -3.40
C ARG A 108 -0.56 12.51 -2.89
N ARG A 109 -1.46 11.74 -3.53
CA ARG A 109 -2.88 11.67 -3.11
C ARG A 109 -3.04 11.11 -1.69
N LEU A 110 -2.22 10.14 -1.30
CA LEU A 110 -2.22 9.58 0.06
C LEU A 110 -1.79 10.63 1.09
N LEU A 111 -0.77 11.44 0.79
CA LEU A 111 -0.35 12.56 1.64
C LEU A 111 -1.49 13.60 1.78
N GLU A 112 -2.14 13.98 0.67
CA GLU A 112 -3.30 14.89 0.67
C GLU A 112 -4.51 14.30 1.41
N ALA A 113 -4.63 12.97 1.43
CA ALA A 113 -5.62 12.24 2.19
C ALA A 113 -5.33 12.21 3.70
N GLY A 114 -4.09 12.53 4.12
CA GLY A 114 -3.68 12.63 5.52
C GLY A 114 -2.69 11.56 5.97
N ALA A 115 -2.08 10.81 5.06
CA ALA A 115 -0.94 9.97 5.41
C ALA A 115 0.24 10.85 5.84
N GLU A 116 0.89 10.52 6.96
CA GLU A 116 2.03 11.28 7.48
C GLU A 116 3.33 11.01 6.70
N LEU A 117 3.48 9.76 6.24
CA LEU A 117 4.64 9.29 5.49
C LEU A 117 4.20 8.31 4.43
N VAL A 118 4.74 8.45 3.22
CA VAL A 118 4.53 7.51 2.13
C VAL A 118 5.89 7.16 1.52
N SER A 119 6.18 5.86 1.43
CA SER A 119 7.33 5.34 0.74
C SER A 119 6.91 4.81 -0.63
N VAL A 120 7.52 5.36 -1.69
CA VAL A 120 7.34 4.89 -3.06
C VAL A 120 8.64 4.23 -3.49
N PHE A 121 8.57 2.94 -3.79
CA PHE A 121 9.72 2.15 -4.15
C PHE A 121 9.82 2.04 -5.67
N TRP A 122 11.00 2.35 -6.21
CA TRP A 122 11.32 2.16 -7.61
C TRP A 122 12.02 0.81 -7.78
N ASP A 123 11.24 -0.27 -7.92
CA ASP A 123 11.76 -1.63 -8.09
C ASP A 123 11.19 -2.32 -9.33
N GLU A 124 11.88 -3.35 -9.81
CA GLU A 124 11.42 -4.20 -10.90
C GLU A 124 10.14 -4.95 -10.50
N TYR A 125 9.11 -4.84 -11.33
CA TYR A 125 7.78 -5.39 -11.05
C TYR A 125 7.68 -6.92 -11.19
N LYS A 126 8.68 -7.59 -11.79
CA LYS A 126 8.60 -9.02 -12.14
C LYS A 126 9.62 -9.93 -11.45
N VAL A 127 10.85 -9.46 -11.26
CA VAL A 127 11.92 -10.27 -10.66
C VAL A 127 12.27 -9.65 -9.32
N VAL A 128 11.77 -10.31 -8.27
CA VAL A 128 11.80 -9.85 -6.87
C VAL A 128 13.16 -9.24 -6.52
N ASN A 129 13.13 -7.98 -6.07
CA ASN A 129 14.22 -7.26 -5.43
C ASN A 129 15.45 -6.93 -6.29
N THR A 130 15.44 -7.17 -7.60
CA THR A 130 16.69 -7.09 -8.37
C THR A 130 17.19 -5.67 -8.68
N ALA A 131 16.42 -4.61 -8.37
CA ALA A 131 16.88 -3.22 -8.55
C ALA A 131 17.94 -2.79 -7.51
N TRP A 132 17.79 -3.23 -6.26
CA TRP A 132 18.69 -2.93 -5.13
C TRP A 132 19.41 -4.16 -4.60
N ASP A 133 18.91 -5.35 -4.90
CA ASP A 133 19.34 -6.61 -4.35
C ASP A 133 19.43 -7.68 -5.44
N THR A 134 20.57 -7.70 -6.13
CA THR A 134 20.85 -8.53 -7.29
C THR A 134 21.09 -10.01 -6.93
N HIS A 135 20.33 -10.60 -6.02
CA HIS A 135 20.41 -12.04 -5.69
C HIS A 135 20.27 -12.92 -6.93
N PHE A 136 19.58 -12.42 -7.96
CA PHE A 136 19.49 -13.06 -9.26
C PHE A 136 20.35 -12.33 -10.30
N ASN A 137 21.21 -13.08 -10.99
CA ASN A 137 21.91 -12.63 -12.19
C ASN A 137 22.85 -11.40 -11.99
N HIS A 138 23.53 -11.31 -10.85
CA HIS A 138 24.47 -10.22 -10.51
C HIS A 138 25.59 -10.01 -11.54
N PHE A 139 26.32 -11.07 -11.91
CA PHE A 139 27.53 -10.95 -12.73
C PHE A 139 27.25 -10.38 -14.14
N PRO A 140 26.23 -10.84 -14.89
CA PRO A 140 25.93 -10.24 -16.20
C PRO A 140 25.42 -8.80 -16.12
N ARG A 141 24.79 -8.39 -15.00
CA ARG A 141 24.29 -7.01 -14.81
C ARG A 141 25.42 -5.99 -14.58
N LEU A 142 26.53 -6.39 -13.93
CA LEU A 142 27.69 -5.52 -13.69
C LEU A 142 28.70 -5.50 -14.84
N ALA A 143 28.65 -6.47 -15.75
CA ALA A 143 29.58 -6.56 -16.88
C ALA A 143 29.26 -5.61 -18.04
N ALA A 144 28.15 -4.85 -17.96
CA ALA A 144 27.67 -3.98 -19.03
C ALA A 144 28.06 -2.49 -18.86
N CYS A 145 29.05 -2.18 -18.01
CA CYS A 145 29.70 -0.87 -17.95
C CYS A 145 30.99 -0.84 -18.78
#